data_AF-A0A412LK32-F1
#
_entry.id   AF-A0A412LK32-F1
#
_cell.length_a   1.000
_cell.length_b   1.000
_cell.length_c   1.000
_cell.angle_alpha   90.00
_cell.angle_beta   90.00
_cell.angle_gamma   90.00
#
_symmetry.space_group_name_H-M   'P 1'
#
loop_
_entity.id
_entity.type
_entity.pdbx_description
1 polymer ?
#
loop_
_entity_poly.entity_id
_entity_poly.type
_entity_poly.pdbx_seq_one_letter_code
_entity_poly.pdbx_strand_id
1 'polypeptide(L)'
;GDMFNYRRVTDVYTGFEMGTYEGNWPFDNCPWYSIHNEVLCVSVVDTGIKPLSMAWWFNQFTRCESFDLGNIDTSECVSFERLFSSCGSVATADLRGLGKWDTGNVQRMDACFDGMRRLTEIPGISGWRTESCVSFSGTFYNCTGLQRLDISHWSNRSCKPGPQSWGYVPFGHSGGGYPDLECVKIGASWDHVGDLLRNTYSLMKVTGADGNWYALSDGNAYSSSSVPDNKADTYYTTKALLDQARR
;
A
#
# COMPACT_ATOMS: atom_id res chain seq x y z
N GLY A 1 8.16 11.23 32.21
CA GLY A 1 9.58 11.54 32.42
C GLY A 1 9.88 12.85 31.76
N ASP A 2 10.95 12.85 30.97
CA ASP A 2 11.45 13.98 30.18
C ASP A 2 10.39 14.59 29.26
N MET A 3 10.67 15.79 28.75
CA MET A 3 9.81 16.50 27.82
C MET A 3 10.38 16.39 26.40
N PHE A 4 9.53 15.98 25.47
CA PHE A 4 9.84 15.95 24.05
C PHE A 4 8.77 16.74 23.28
N ASN A 5 9.15 17.77 22.53
CA ASN A 5 8.22 18.66 21.82
C ASN A 5 7.03 19.13 22.67
N TYR A 6 7.31 19.61 23.88
CA TYR A 6 6.30 20.09 24.84
C TYR A 6 5.30 19.01 25.32
N ARG A 7 5.58 17.73 25.08
CA ARG A 7 4.81 16.59 25.57
C ARG A 7 5.63 15.77 26.56
N ARG A 8 4.93 15.18 27.53
CA ARG A 8 5.56 14.31 28.52
C ARG A 8 5.85 12.94 27.90
N VAL A 9 7.10 12.53 27.92
CA VAL A 9 7.50 11.17 27.52
C VAL A 9 7.01 10.17 28.56
N THR A 10 6.26 9.17 28.16
CA THR A 10 5.83 8.06 29.03
C THR A 10 6.81 6.89 28.95
N ASP A 11 7.29 6.59 27.75
CA ASP A 11 8.13 5.44 27.44
C ASP A 11 9.17 5.81 26.38
N VAL A 12 10.32 5.12 26.38
CA VAL A 12 11.40 5.27 25.40
C VAL A 12 11.77 3.89 24.88
N TYR A 13 11.78 3.74 23.56
CA TYR A 13 12.17 2.51 22.87
C TYR A 13 13.47 2.77 22.09
N THR A 14 14.46 1.89 22.25
CA THR A 14 15.79 2.05 21.64
C THR A 14 16.21 0.79 20.90
N GLY A 15 17.03 0.93 19.84
CA GLY A 15 17.57 -0.19 19.07
C GLY A 15 16.53 -0.90 18.19
N PHE A 16 15.34 -0.31 18.03
CA PHE A 16 14.25 -0.89 17.26
C PHE A 16 14.52 -0.90 15.75
N GLU A 17 15.43 -0.04 15.26
CA GLU A 17 15.82 -0.01 13.85
C GLU A 17 16.59 -1.27 13.42
N MET A 18 17.26 -1.94 14.36
CA MET A 18 18.08 -3.12 14.08
C MET A 18 17.29 -4.43 14.23
N GLY A 19 16.07 -4.36 14.76
CA GLY A 19 15.23 -5.52 15.01
C GLY A 19 14.42 -5.94 13.79
N THR A 20 14.12 -7.23 13.70
CA THR A 20 13.06 -7.75 12.85
C THR A 20 11.88 -8.13 13.74
N TYR A 21 10.73 -7.49 13.53
CA TYR A 21 9.50 -7.79 14.25
C TYR A 21 8.60 -8.66 13.40
N GLU A 22 7.83 -9.52 14.07
CA GLU A 22 6.93 -10.50 13.48
C GLU A 22 5.72 -10.72 14.40
N GLY A 23 4.74 -11.48 13.91
CA GLY A 23 3.50 -11.68 14.66
C GLY A 23 2.64 -12.81 14.12
N ASN A 24 1.64 -13.19 14.92
CA ASN A 24 0.51 -13.97 14.47
C ASN A 24 -0.74 -13.10 14.61
N TRP A 25 -1.24 -12.61 13.47
CA TRP A 25 -2.32 -11.62 13.44
C TRP A 25 -3.50 -12.06 14.33
N PRO A 26 -4.01 -11.19 15.22
CA PRO A 26 -3.70 -9.77 15.30
C PRO A 26 -2.43 -9.42 16.09
N PHE A 27 -1.80 -10.34 16.81
CA PHE A 27 -0.70 -10.00 17.72
C PHE A 27 0.65 -9.86 16.99
N ASP A 28 1.49 -8.96 17.48
CA ASP A 28 2.89 -8.80 17.05
C ASP A 28 3.82 -8.62 18.26
N ASN A 29 5.12 -8.62 18.00
CA ASN A 29 6.16 -8.46 19.02
C ASN A 29 6.86 -7.10 18.98
N CYS A 30 6.25 -6.07 18.36
CA CYS A 30 6.81 -4.72 18.41
C CYS A 30 6.84 -4.21 19.87
N PRO A 31 7.88 -3.46 20.29
CA PRO A 31 8.02 -3.00 21.68
C PRO A 31 6.85 -2.15 22.20
N TRP A 32 6.15 -1.48 21.29
CA TRP A 32 5.01 -0.61 21.56
C TRP A 32 3.65 -1.26 21.24
N TYR A 33 3.60 -2.58 21.03
CA TYR A 33 2.34 -3.27 20.77
C TYR A 33 1.30 -2.96 21.85
N SER A 34 1.66 -2.95 23.13
CA SER A 34 0.73 -2.68 24.24
C SER A 34 -0.02 -1.34 24.16
N ILE A 35 0.50 -0.36 23.42
CA ILE A 35 -0.10 0.98 23.26
C ILE A 35 -0.68 1.20 21.86
N HIS A 36 -0.71 0.20 20.98
CA HIS A 36 -1.09 0.35 19.57
C HIS A 36 -2.46 1.06 19.40
N ASN A 37 -3.41 0.75 20.27
CA ASN A 37 -4.78 1.31 20.25
C ASN A 37 -4.91 2.66 20.99
N GLU A 38 -3.82 3.26 21.44
CA GLU A 38 -3.81 4.56 22.12
C GLU A 38 -3.09 5.64 21.30
N VAL A 39 -2.28 5.25 20.32
CA VAL A 39 -1.52 6.17 19.47
C VAL A 39 -2.45 6.94 18.53
N LEU A 40 -2.38 8.27 18.58
CA LEU A 40 -3.15 9.17 17.71
C LEU A 40 -2.34 9.73 16.54
N CYS A 41 -1.03 9.88 16.71
CA CYS A 41 -0.15 10.46 15.69
C CYS A 41 1.24 9.81 15.79
N VAL A 42 1.90 9.63 14.64
CA VAL A 42 3.31 9.24 14.56
C VAL A 42 4.05 10.28 13.73
N SER A 43 5.17 10.78 14.25
CA SER A 43 6.02 11.76 13.58
C SER A 43 7.49 11.41 13.77
N VAL A 44 8.26 11.42 12.69
CA VAL A 44 9.72 11.24 12.75
C VAL A 44 10.40 12.59 12.63
N VAL A 45 10.91 13.04 13.76
CA VAL A 45 11.50 14.36 13.98
C VAL A 45 13.01 14.39 13.85
N ASP A 46 13.66 13.27 14.16
CA ASP A 46 15.11 13.13 14.13
C ASP A 46 15.59 12.64 12.76
N THR A 47 16.82 13.01 12.42
CA THR A 47 17.54 12.43 11.28
C THR A 47 18.36 11.22 11.75
N GLY A 48 18.40 10.15 10.95
CA GLY A 48 19.24 8.99 11.23
C GLY A 48 18.47 7.72 11.65
N ILE A 49 17.13 7.76 11.67
CA ILE A 49 16.31 6.56 11.82
C ILE A 49 16.43 5.72 10.55
N LYS A 50 17.23 4.65 10.61
CA LYS A 50 17.58 3.80 9.45
C LYS A 50 17.28 2.33 9.72
N PRO A 51 16.01 1.90 9.61
CA PRO A 51 15.63 0.54 9.94
C PRO A 51 16.09 -0.49 8.91
N LEU A 52 16.52 -1.66 9.40
CA LEU A 52 16.71 -2.86 8.59
C LEU A 52 15.36 -3.49 8.20
N SER A 53 14.33 -3.31 9.03
CA SER A 53 12.96 -3.74 8.76
C SER A 53 11.96 -2.83 9.46
N MET A 54 10.86 -2.50 8.79
CA MET A 54 9.72 -1.81 9.40
C MET A 54 8.51 -2.73 9.54
N ALA A 55 8.70 -4.05 9.40
CA ALA A 55 7.61 -5.00 9.54
C ALA A 55 6.87 -4.78 10.87
N TRP A 56 5.54 -4.72 10.80
CA TRP A 56 4.61 -4.58 11.92
C TRP A 56 4.67 -3.27 12.72
N TRP A 57 5.54 -2.32 12.38
CA TRP A 57 5.78 -1.12 13.21
C TRP A 57 4.53 -0.33 13.58
N PHE A 58 3.51 -0.24 12.73
CA PHE A 58 2.27 0.48 13.05
C PHE A 58 1.03 -0.41 12.91
N ASN A 59 1.20 -1.73 13.04
CA ASN A 59 0.10 -2.67 12.98
C ASN A 59 -0.95 -2.34 14.07
N GLN A 60 -2.21 -2.24 13.63
CA GLN A 60 -3.39 -1.94 14.45
C GLN A 60 -3.34 -0.61 15.21
N PHE A 61 -2.71 0.41 14.64
CA PHE A 61 -2.85 1.77 15.15
C PHE A 61 -4.24 2.33 14.75
N THR A 62 -5.31 1.68 15.22
CA THR A 62 -6.69 1.88 14.73
C THR A 62 -7.24 3.29 15.01
N ARG A 63 -6.67 3.99 16.00
CA ARG A 63 -6.99 5.37 16.36
C ARG A 63 -5.99 6.39 15.84
N CYS A 64 -4.93 5.96 15.15
CA CYS A 64 -3.97 6.89 14.58
C CYS A 64 -4.61 7.65 13.42
N GLU A 65 -4.50 8.97 13.46
CA GLU A 65 -5.08 9.90 12.51
C GLU A 65 -4.03 10.41 11.52
N SER A 66 -2.75 10.37 11.88
CA SER A 66 -1.67 10.94 11.06
C SER A 66 -0.33 10.24 11.19
N PHE A 67 0.36 10.12 10.06
CA PHE A 67 1.75 9.69 9.94
C PHE A 67 2.57 10.75 9.21
N ASP A 68 3.65 11.23 9.82
CA ASP A 68 4.70 12.00 9.14
C ASP A 68 6.04 11.27 9.27
N LEU A 69 6.39 10.51 8.23
CA LEU A 69 7.50 9.56 8.23
C LEU A 69 8.64 9.97 7.29
N GLY A 70 8.66 11.24 6.87
CA GLY A 70 9.55 11.72 5.82
C GLY A 70 11.04 11.74 6.18
N ASN A 71 11.39 11.52 7.45
CA ASN A 71 12.77 11.51 7.92
C ASN A 71 13.32 10.10 8.17
N ILE A 72 12.55 9.05 7.84
CA ILE A 72 13.04 7.66 7.87
C ILE A 72 13.90 7.40 6.63
N ASP A 73 15.12 6.91 6.84
CA ASP A 73 15.97 6.39 5.77
C ASP A 73 15.66 4.91 5.55
N THR A 74 14.89 4.60 4.51
CA THR A 74 14.51 3.22 4.17
C THR A 74 15.52 2.52 3.25
N SER A 75 16.68 3.12 2.96
CA SER A 75 17.63 2.59 1.97
C SER A 75 18.17 1.21 2.31
N GLU A 76 18.11 0.77 3.56
CA GLU A 76 18.50 -0.58 4.00
C GLU A 76 17.30 -1.45 4.41
N CYS A 77 16.08 -0.93 4.37
CA CYS A 77 14.90 -1.61 4.85
C CYS A 77 14.46 -2.72 3.89
N VAL A 78 14.33 -3.95 4.39
CA VAL A 78 13.97 -5.12 3.57
C VAL A 78 12.50 -5.55 3.67
N SER A 79 11.73 -5.02 4.62
CA SER A 79 10.33 -5.43 4.79
C SER A 79 9.43 -4.28 5.27
N PHE A 80 8.29 -4.16 4.60
CA PHE A 80 7.14 -3.35 5.00
C PHE A 80 5.92 -4.21 5.35
N GLU A 81 6.14 -5.49 5.67
CA GLU A 81 5.06 -6.41 6.04
C GLU A 81 4.20 -5.80 7.17
N ARG A 82 2.90 -5.66 6.91
CA ARG A 82 1.91 -5.13 7.85
C ARG A 82 2.22 -3.76 8.48
N LEU A 83 3.04 -2.96 7.82
CA LEU A 83 3.50 -1.67 8.35
C LEU A 83 2.33 -0.77 8.82
N PHE A 84 1.29 -0.60 8.02
CA PHE A 84 0.09 0.19 8.35
C PHE A 84 -1.19 -0.66 8.46
N SER A 85 -1.05 -1.96 8.67
CA SER A 85 -2.18 -2.89 8.76
C SER A 85 -3.18 -2.41 9.83
N SER A 86 -4.46 -2.30 9.46
CA SER A 86 -5.58 -1.82 10.28
C SER A 86 -5.48 -0.36 10.79
N CYS A 87 -4.67 0.49 10.15
CA CYS A 87 -4.64 1.95 10.42
C CYS A 87 -5.81 2.71 9.77
N GLY A 88 -7.05 2.28 10.04
CA GLY A 88 -8.24 2.71 9.30
C GLY A 88 -8.71 4.15 9.53
N SER A 89 -8.14 4.88 10.50
CA SER A 89 -8.56 6.25 10.84
C SER A 89 -7.84 7.35 10.07
N VAL A 90 -6.71 7.04 9.43
CA VAL A 90 -5.85 8.00 8.70
C VAL A 90 -6.50 8.45 7.39
N ALA A 91 -6.60 9.75 7.18
CA ALA A 91 -7.00 10.32 5.90
C ALA A 91 -5.79 10.51 4.96
N THR A 92 -6.03 10.56 3.65
CA THR A 92 -4.97 10.73 2.64
C THR A 92 -4.05 11.91 2.91
N ALA A 93 -4.60 13.07 3.32
CA ALA A 93 -3.82 14.27 3.60
C ALA A 93 -2.89 14.14 4.82
N ASP A 94 -3.10 13.12 5.65
CA ASP A 94 -2.42 12.90 6.92
C ASP A 94 -1.44 11.71 6.87
N LEU A 95 -1.29 11.07 5.71
CA LEU A 95 -0.24 10.08 5.44
C LEU A 95 0.88 10.74 4.63
N ARG A 96 2.01 11.06 5.27
CA ARG A 96 3.08 11.87 4.68
C ARG A 96 4.44 11.19 4.79
N GLY A 97 5.33 11.55 3.87
CA GLY A 97 6.74 11.15 3.87
C GLY A 97 7.09 9.94 3.01
N LEU A 98 6.11 9.12 2.61
CA LEU A 98 6.31 7.90 1.81
C LEU A 98 7.08 8.14 0.50
N GLY A 99 6.93 9.31 -0.11
CA GLY A 99 7.60 9.67 -1.37
C GLY A 99 9.11 9.91 -1.24
N LYS A 100 9.66 9.93 -0.02
CA LYS A 100 11.11 10.05 0.23
C LYS A 100 11.79 8.70 0.43
N TRP A 101 11.01 7.62 0.49
CA TRP A 101 11.52 6.28 0.78
C TRP A 101 12.24 5.70 -0.44
N ASP A 102 13.45 5.18 -0.21
CA ASP A 102 14.08 4.25 -1.14
C ASP A 102 13.58 2.84 -0.83
N THR A 103 12.80 2.28 -1.74
CA THR A 103 12.18 0.96 -1.57
C THR A 103 12.90 -0.14 -2.35
N GLY A 104 14.03 0.19 -3.00
CA GLY A 104 14.72 -0.72 -3.92
C GLY A 104 15.20 -2.04 -3.27
N ASN A 105 15.38 -2.05 -1.95
CA ASN A 105 15.78 -3.22 -1.18
C ASN A 105 14.61 -3.97 -0.52
N VAL A 106 13.38 -3.44 -0.61
CA VAL A 106 12.21 -4.04 0.04
C VAL A 106 11.82 -5.33 -0.66
N GLN A 107 11.79 -6.43 0.09
CA GLN A 107 11.49 -7.77 -0.39
C GLN A 107 10.05 -8.18 -0.10
N ARG A 108 9.40 -7.61 0.92
CA ARG A 108 8.02 -7.95 1.31
C ARG A 108 7.19 -6.72 1.58
N MET A 109 6.00 -6.69 1.00
CA MET A 109 4.98 -5.65 1.22
C MET A 109 3.62 -6.26 1.63
N ASP A 110 3.65 -7.51 2.12
CA ASP A 110 2.45 -8.24 2.54
C ASP A 110 1.61 -7.42 3.52
N ALA A 111 0.33 -7.20 3.18
CA ALA A 111 -0.63 -6.43 3.98
C ALA A 111 -0.14 -5.04 4.46
N CYS A 112 0.79 -4.40 3.73
CA CYS A 112 1.40 -3.12 4.13
C CYS A 112 0.36 -2.02 4.42
N PHE A 113 -0.67 -1.88 3.58
CA PHE A 113 -1.75 -0.90 3.74
C PHE A 113 -3.11 -1.57 4.05
N ASP A 114 -3.12 -2.84 4.46
CA ASP A 114 -4.34 -3.59 4.75
C ASP A 114 -5.26 -2.81 5.69
N GLY A 115 -6.51 -2.57 5.31
CA GLY A 115 -7.51 -1.93 6.16
C GLY A 115 -7.36 -0.41 6.34
N MET A 116 -6.55 0.28 5.54
CA MET A 116 -6.52 1.75 5.49
C MET A 116 -7.74 2.34 4.77
N ARG A 117 -8.92 2.14 5.36
CA ARG A 117 -10.25 2.35 4.74
C ARG A 117 -10.60 3.79 4.34
N ARG A 118 -9.91 4.80 4.90
CA ARG A 118 -10.18 6.23 4.66
C ARG A 118 -9.28 6.87 3.60
N LEU A 119 -8.32 6.13 3.05
CA LEU A 119 -7.47 6.62 1.97
C LEU A 119 -8.25 6.59 0.65
N THR A 120 -8.30 7.72 -0.06
CA THR A 120 -8.81 7.80 -1.45
C THR A 120 -7.70 7.57 -2.47
N GLU A 121 -6.46 7.81 -2.07
CA GLU A 121 -5.21 7.46 -2.75
C GLU A 121 -4.13 7.24 -1.70
N ILE A 122 -3.02 6.60 -2.09
CA ILE A 122 -1.85 6.41 -1.23
C ILE A 122 -0.75 7.35 -1.73
N PRO A 123 -0.46 8.46 -1.03
CA PRO A 123 0.44 9.48 -1.52
C PRO A 123 1.90 8.98 -1.51
N GLY A 124 2.66 9.33 -2.55
CA GLY A 124 4.11 9.10 -2.59
C GLY A 124 4.56 7.70 -2.99
N ILE A 125 3.65 6.74 -3.25
CA ILE A 125 4.05 5.37 -3.65
C ILE A 125 4.32 5.20 -5.14
N SER A 126 3.97 6.19 -5.97
CA SER A 126 4.14 6.08 -7.43
C SER A 126 5.60 5.95 -7.85
N GLY A 127 6.53 6.52 -7.08
CA GLY A 127 7.98 6.43 -7.31
C GLY A 127 8.65 5.22 -6.66
N TRP A 128 7.91 4.35 -5.98
CA TRP A 128 8.49 3.17 -5.34
C TRP A 128 9.01 2.18 -6.38
N ARG A 129 10.23 1.71 -6.13
CA ARG A 129 10.94 0.67 -6.87
C ARG A 129 10.73 -0.65 -6.16
N THR A 130 10.04 -1.59 -6.79
CA THR A 130 9.65 -2.87 -6.16
C THR A 130 10.25 -4.09 -6.85
N GLU A 131 11.33 -3.91 -7.62
CA GLU A 131 11.97 -4.98 -8.39
C GLU A 131 12.54 -6.08 -7.49
N SER A 132 12.88 -5.78 -6.24
CA SER A 132 13.35 -6.77 -5.25
C SER A 132 12.21 -7.45 -4.49
N CYS A 133 10.97 -6.98 -4.65
CA CYS A 133 9.83 -7.48 -3.91
C CYS A 133 9.43 -8.87 -4.40
N VAL A 134 9.35 -9.83 -3.48
CA VAL A 134 8.96 -11.21 -3.76
C VAL A 134 7.51 -11.48 -3.37
N SER A 135 6.86 -10.59 -2.61
CA SER A 135 5.46 -10.74 -2.21
C SER A 135 4.74 -9.41 -1.92
N PHE A 136 3.56 -9.28 -2.51
CA PHE A 136 2.58 -8.18 -2.35
C PHE A 136 1.29 -8.65 -1.68
N SER A 137 1.25 -9.82 -1.04
CA SER A 137 -0.01 -10.46 -0.67
C SER A 137 -0.89 -9.53 0.18
N GLY A 138 -2.06 -9.16 -0.36
CA GLY A 138 -3.02 -8.30 0.33
C GLY A 138 -2.50 -6.90 0.67
N THR A 139 -1.49 -6.37 -0.03
CA THR A 139 -0.92 -5.03 0.21
C THR A 139 -2.00 -3.95 0.38
N PHE A 140 -3.05 -3.97 -0.43
CA PHE A 140 -4.18 -3.02 -0.36
C PHE A 140 -5.48 -3.65 0.14
N TYR A 141 -5.44 -4.86 0.72
CA TYR A 141 -6.64 -5.55 1.17
C TYR A 141 -7.49 -4.65 2.08
N ASN A 142 -8.82 -4.66 1.93
CA ASN A 142 -9.74 -3.80 2.70
C ASN A 142 -9.45 -2.28 2.66
N CYS A 143 -8.69 -1.76 1.69
CA CYS A 143 -8.62 -0.33 1.39
C CYS A 143 -9.90 0.14 0.68
N THR A 144 -11.04 0.05 1.36
CA THR A 144 -12.37 0.18 0.71
C THR A 144 -12.67 1.55 0.15
N GLY A 145 -12.05 2.61 0.68
CA GLY A 145 -12.20 3.98 0.19
C GLY A 145 -11.23 4.35 -0.94
N LEU A 146 -10.34 3.45 -1.36
CA LEU A 146 -9.32 3.73 -2.37
C LEU A 146 -9.96 3.95 -3.73
N GLN A 147 -9.79 5.15 -4.28
CA GLN A 147 -10.35 5.58 -5.57
C GLN A 147 -9.29 5.61 -6.67
N ARG A 148 -8.06 6.02 -6.34
CA ARG A 148 -6.97 6.16 -7.31
C ARG A 148 -5.74 5.42 -6.81
N LEU A 149 -5.11 4.66 -7.70
CA LEU A 149 -3.86 3.97 -7.42
C LEU A 149 -2.86 4.21 -8.56
N ASP A 150 -1.71 4.78 -8.25
CA ASP A 150 -0.58 4.89 -9.18
C ASP A 150 0.55 3.97 -8.72
N ILE A 151 0.76 2.89 -9.46
CA ILE A 151 1.83 1.92 -9.30
C ILE A 151 2.69 1.85 -10.57
N SER A 152 2.80 2.97 -11.30
CA SER A 152 3.47 3.00 -12.61
C SER A 152 4.96 2.64 -12.60
N HIS A 153 5.63 2.74 -11.45
CA HIS A 153 7.02 2.30 -11.30
C HIS A 153 7.17 0.95 -10.61
N TRP A 154 6.06 0.30 -10.23
CA TRP A 154 6.13 -1.01 -9.58
C TRP A 154 6.44 -2.12 -10.57
N SER A 155 7.06 -3.17 -10.05
CA SER A 155 7.47 -4.38 -10.74
C SER A 155 7.12 -5.60 -9.89
N ASN A 156 6.64 -6.66 -10.53
CA ASN A 156 6.38 -7.97 -9.91
C ASN A 156 7.34 -9.06 -10.39
N ARG A 157 8.41 -8.71 -11.10
CA ARG A 157 9.30 -9.67 -11.76
C ARG A 157 10.08 -10.59 -10.83
N SER A 158 10.29 -10.20 -9.58
CA SER A 158 10.95 -11.04 -8.57
C SER A 158 10.00 -11.99 -7.84
N CYS A 159 8.70 -11.81 -8.01
CA CYS A 159 7.73 -12.79 -7.57
C CYS A 159 7.87 -14.03 -8.49
N LYS A 160 7.93 -15.26 -7.95
CA LYS A 160 7.99 -16.55 -8.71
C LYS A 160 6.62 -17.22 -9.04
N PRO A 161 5.95 -17.03 -10.18
CA PRO A 161 4.55 -17.44 -10.35
C PRO A 161 4.38 -18.97 -10.15
N GLY A 162 3.84 -19.37 -9.00
CA GLY A 162 3.46 -20.73 -8.68
C GLY A 162 2.00 -21.02 -9.05
N PRO A 163 1.57 -22.29 -9.10
CA PRO A 163 0.24 -22.69 -9.61
C PRO A 163 -0.96 -22.14 -8.81
N GLN A 164 -0.71 -21.48 -7.68
CA GLN A 164 -1.69 -20.72 -6.88
C GLN A 164 -1.00 -19.52 -6.20
N SER A 165 -0.27 -18.71 -6.97
CA SER A 165 0.59 -17.67 -6.42
C SER A 165 -0.17 -16.38 -6.11
N TRP A 166 -0.74 -16.33 -4.91
CA TRP A 166 -1.55 -15.21 -4.39
C TRP A 166 -0.71 -14.03 -3.83
N GLY A 167 0.62 -14.13 -3.86
CA GLY A 167 1.54 -13.07 -3.43
C GLY A 167 1.99 -12.10 -4.53
N TYR A 168 1.42 -12.17 -5.73
CA TYR A 168 1.98 -11.56 -6.96
C TYR A 168 1.25 -10.30 -7.36
N VAL A 169 0.09 -10.10 -6.75
CA VAL A 169 -0.75 -8.93 -6.92
C VAL A 169 -1.02 -8.32 -5.56
N PRO A 170 -1.07 -6.98 -5.47
CA PRO A 170 -1.29 -6.27 -4.22
C PRO A 170 -2.74 -6.34 -3.73
N PHE A 171 -3.66 -6.84 -4.56
CA PHE A 171 -5.08 -6.95 -4.25
C PHE A 171 -5.44 -8.33 -3.68
N GLY A 172 -6.15 -8.37 -2.54
CA GLY A 172 -6.71 -9.60 -1.97
C GLY A 172 -7.84 -10.22 -2.81
N HIS A 173 -8.09 -11.52 -2.60
CA HIS A 173 -8.98 -12.35 -3.43
C HIS A 173 -10.31 -12.77 -2.75
N SER A 174 -10.47 -12.64 -1.44
CA SER A 174 -11.67 -13.09 -0.71
C SER A 174 -12.24 -11.99 0.19
N GLY A 175 -13.50 -11.60 -0.04
CA GLY A 175 -14.31 -10.77 0.87
C GLY A 175 -13.94 -9.29 0.99
N GLY A 176 -12.72 -8.87 0.64
CA GLY A 176 -12.27 -7.48 0.66
C GLY A 176 -12.35 -6.85 -0.72
N GLY A 177 -13.31 -5.95 -0.90
CA GLY A 177 -13.55 -5.24 -2.14
C GLY A 177 -12.86 -3.89 -2.26
N TYR A 178 -12.83 -3.38 -3.50
CA TYR A 178 -12.43 -2.01 -3.82
C TYR A 178 -13.62 -1.28 -4.43
N PRO A 179 -14.71 -1.05 -3.66
CA PRO A 179 -15.96 -0.54 -4.19
C PRO A 179 -15.83 0.82 -4.85
N ASP A 180 -14.86 1.61 -4.40
CA ASP A 180 -14.68 3.00 -4.82
C ASP A 180 -13.54 3.16 -5.84
N LEU A 181 -12.84 2.10 -6.23
CA LEU A 181 -11.68 2.21 -7.13
C LEU A 181 -12.12 2.66 -8.52
N GLU A 182 -11.68 3.85 -8.93
CA GLU A 182 -12.02 4.49 -10.20
C GLU A 182 -10.95 4.29 -11.26
N CYS A 183 -9.67 4.34 -10.86
CA CYS A 183 -8.56 4.17 -11.79
C CYS A 183 -7.31 3.56 -11.17
N VAL A 184 -6.59 2.81 -12.00
CA VAL A 184 -5.25 2.29 -11.68
C VAL A 184 -4.29 2.66 -12.82
N LYS A 185 -3.16 3.24 -12.47
CA LYS A 185 -2.06 3.51 -13.40
C LYS A 185 -0.94 2.49 -13.21
N ILE A 186 -0.58 1.82 -14.29
CA ILE A 186 0.26 0.62 -14.30
C ILE A 186 1.40 0.83 -15.28
N GLY A 187 2.61 0.41 -14.89
CA GLY A 187 3.82 0.51 -15.71
C GLY A 187 4.10 -0.74 -16.52
N ALA A 188 5.00 -0.62 -17.51
CA ALA A 188 5.45 -1.75 -18.32
C ALA A 188 6.21 -2.80 -17.50
N SER A 189 6.64 -2.43 -16.29
CA SER A 189 7.34 -3.33 -15.37
C SER A 189 6.44 -4.32 -14.65
N TRP A 190 5.13 -4.15 -14.74
CA TRP A 190 4.18 -5.09 -14.21
C TRP A 190 3.83 -6.15 -15.26
N ASP A 191 4.27 -7.38 -15.02
CA ASP A 191 3.91 -8.54 -15.84
C ASP A 191 2.47 -8.99 -15.46
N HIS A 192 1.73 -9.56 -16.41
CA HIS A 192 0.35 -10.06 -16.19
C HIS A 192 -0.62 -9.04 -15.60
N VAL A 193 -0.80 -7.91 -16.29
CA VAL A 193 -1.76 -6.83 -15.93
C VAL A 193 -3.17 -7.37 -15.68
N GLY A 194 -3.56 -8.42 -16.42
CA GLY A 194 -4.87 -9.06 -16.23
C GLY A 194 -5.09 -9.62 -14.82
N ASP A 195 -4.05 -10.19 -14.20
CA ASP A 195 -4.14 -10.76 -12.86
C ASP A 195 -4.32 -9.69 -11.81
N LEU A 196 -3.64 -8.55 -11.99
CA LEU A 196 -3.80 -7.37 -11.16
C LEU A 196 -5.25 -6.83 -11.24
N LEU A 197 -5.85 -6.82 -12.43
CA LEU A 197 -7.20 -6.28 -12.64
C LEU A 197 -8.32 -7.31 -12.37
N ARG A 198 -8.00 -8.59 -12.16
CA ARG A 198 -8.95 -9.72 -12.05
C ARG A 198 -9.96 -9.60 -10.92
N ASN A 199 -9.58 -9.02 -9.78
CA ASN A 199 -10.40 -9.01 -8.55
C ASN A 199 -11.28 -7.78 -8.37
N THR A 200 -11.68 -7.17 -9.47
CA THR A 200 -12.34 -5.87 -9.44
C THR A 200 -13.84 -6.00 -9.75
N TYR A 201 -14.27 -7.04 -10.47
CA TYR A 201 -15.65 -7.20 -10.97
C TYR A 201 -16.74 -7.41 -9.90
N SER A 202 -16.52 -8.28 -8.91
CA SER A 202 -17.57 -8.62 -7.93
C SER A 202 -17.72 -7.58 -6.80
N LEU A 203 -16.83 -6.59 -6.76
CA LEU A 203 -16.61 -5.73 -5.60
C LEU A 203 -16.55 -4.24 -5.92
N MET A 204 -16.32 -3.84 -7.17
CA MET A 204 -16.42 -2.45 -7.61
C MET A 204 -17.89 -2.02 -7.68
N LYS A 205 -18.24 -0.97 -6.92
CA LYS A 205 -19.59 -0.37 -6.88
C LYS A 205 -19.62 0.99 -7.55
N VAL A 206 -18.60 1.33 -8.32
CA VAL A 206 -18.55 2.56 -9.12
C VAL A 206 -19.72 2.59 -10.08
N THR A 207 -20.49 3.67 -10.04
CA THR A 207 -21.69 3.83 -10.87
C THR A 207 -21.30 3.84 -12.35
N GLY A 208 -21.89 2.94 -13.14
CA GLY A 208 -21.60 2.79 -14.57
C GLY A 208 -20.46 1.83 -14.90
N ALA A 209 -19.89 1.13 -13.92
CA ALA A 209 -18.95 0.04 -14.18
C ALA A 209 -19.68 -1.16 -14.81
N ASP A 210 -19.11 -1.69 -15.89
CA ASP A 210 -19.64 -2.82 -16.67
C ASP A 210 -18.75 -4.07 -16.58
N GLY A 211 -17.70 -3.99 -15.78
CA GLY A 211 -16.68 -5.02 -15.60
C GLY A 211 -15.47 -4.93 -16.52
N ASN A 212 -15.44 -3.94 -17.39
CA ASN A 212 -14.27 -3.64 -18.20
C ASN A 212 -13.43 -2.54 -17.58
N TRP A 213 -12.15 -2.57 -17.95
CA TRP A 213 -11.17 -1.52 -17.72
C TRP A 213 -10.91 -0.79 -19.02
N TYR A 214 -11.12 0.52 -19.01
CA TYR A 214 -10.99 1.40 -20.16
C TYR A 214 -9.60 2.04 -20.17
N ALA A 215 -8.79 1.71 -21.16
CA ALA A 215 -7.40 2.15 -21.22
C ALA A 215 -7.29 3.58 -21.78
N LEU A 216 -6.45 4.42 -21.16
CA LEU A 216 -6.29 5.82 -21.57
C LEU A 216 -5.68 5.93 -22.97
N SER A 217 -4.69 5.11 -23.29
CA SER A 217 -3.90 5.24 -24.52
C SER A 217 -4.72 5.03 -25.80
N ASP A 218 -5.63 4.07 -25.81
CA ASP A 218 -6.38 3.64 -27.01
C ASP A 218 -7.90 3.78 -26.83
N GLY A 219 -8.39 3.81 -25.59
CA GLY A 219 -9.81 3.96 -25.27
C GLY A 219 -10.59 2.66 -25.39
N ASN A 220 -9.89 1.54 -25.59
CA ASN A 220 -10.47 0.21 -25.65
C ASN A 220 -10.93 -0.21 -24.26
N ALA A 221 -11.98 -1.03 -24.24
CA ALA A 221 -12.44 -1.75 -23.07
C ALA A 221 -11.74 -3.11 -22.99
N TYR A 222 -11.16 -3.42 -21.84
CA TYR A 222 -10.50 -4.69 -21.56
C TYR A 222 -11.17 -5.38 -20.38
N SER A 223 -11.58 -6.63 -20.55
CA SER A 223 -11.75 -7.53 -19.41
C SER A 223 -10.39 -7.84 -18.78
N SER A 224 -10.37 -8.34 -17.54
CA SER A 224 -9.13 -8.80 -16.91
C SER A 224 -8.44 -9.93 -17.68
N SER A 225 -9.15 -10.65 -18.56
CA SER A 225 -8.59 -11.72 -19.39
C SER A 225 -8.11 -11.26 -20.77
N SER A 226 -8.39 -10.02 -21.18
CA SER A 226 -8.08 -9.52 -22.53
C SER A 226 -7.07 -8.38 -22.56
N VAL A 227 -6.75 -7.80 -21.40
CA VAL A 227 -5.67 -6.80 -21.31
C VAL A 227 -4.33 -7.48 -21.68
N PRO A 228 -3.55 -6.91 -22.62
CA PRO A 228 -2.24 -7.46 -22.94
C PRO A 228 -1.30 -7.43 -21.73
N ASP A 229 -0.48 -8.47 -21.59
CA ASP A 229 0.60 -8.50 -20.63
C ASP A 229 1.52 -7.27 -20.83
N ASN A 230 2.04 -6.74 -19.73
CA ASN A 230 2.96 -5.59 -19.73
C ASN A 230 2.43 -4.30 -20.36
N LYS A 231 1.13 -4.20 -20.68
CA LYS A 231 0.56 -2.96 -21.22
C LYS A 231 0.56 -1.89 -20.14
N ALA A 232 1.51 -0.97 -20.24
CA ALA A 232 1.54 0.23 -19.42
C ALA A 232 0.41 1.16 -19.85
N ASP A 233 -0.45 1.55 -18.91
CA ASP A 233 -1.55 2.47 -19.18
C ASP A 233 -2.15 3.03 -17.88
N THR A 234 -3.05 3.97 -18.02
CA THR A 234 -4.04 4.29 -16.98
C THR A 234 -5.35 3.64 -17.36
N TYR A 235 -5.85 2.78 -16.49
CA TYR A 235 -7.10 2.06 -16.69
C TYR A 235 -8.18 2.67 -15.82
N TYR A 236 -9.35 2.92 -16.41
CA TYR A 236 -10.53 3.47 -15.74
C TYR A 236 -11.64 2.43 -15.67
N THR A 237 -12.42 2.44 -14.60
CA THR A 237 -13.50 1.45 -14.39
C THR A 237 -14.77 1.74 -15.18
N THR A 238 -14.89 2.95 -15.75
CA THR A 238 -16.03 3.33 -16.58
C THR A 238 -15.58 4.14 -17.79
N LYS A 239 -16.38 4.06 -18.87
CA LYS A 239 -16.19 4.89 -20.06
C LYS A 239 -16.31 6.40 -19.75
N ALA A 240 -17.22 6.76 -18.84
CA ALA A 240 -17.42 8.16 -18.44
C ALA A 240 -16.18 8.74 -17.75
N LEU A 241 -15.52 7.96 -16.87
CA LEU A 241 -14.27 8.36 -16.23
C LEU A 241 -13.14 8.52 -17.25
N LEU A 242 -13.02 7.59 -18.20
CA LEU A 242 -12.06 7.72 -19.31
C LEU A 242 -12.31 9.01 -20.10
N ASP A 243 -13.55 9.28 -20.48
CA ASP A 243 -13.92 10.45 -21.28
C ASP A 243 -13.78 11.75 -20.49
N GLN A 244 -13.80 11.72 -19.15
CA GLN A 244 -13.44 12.85 -18.30
C GLN A 244 -11.94 13.09 -18.30
N ALA A 245 -11.14 12.02 -18.19
CA ALA A 245 -9.67 12.10 -18.15
C ALA A 245 -9.04 12.56 -19.48
N ARG A 246 -9.76 12.45 -20.59
CA ARG A 246 -9.32 12.87 -21.94
C ARG A 246 -9.65 14.32 -22.29
N ARG A 247 -10.42 15.02 -21.46
CA ARG A 247 -10.75 16.44 -21.64
C ARG A 247 -9.66 17.30 -21.04
#